data_AF-A0A4U5M0B4-F1
#
_entry.id   AF-A0A4U5M0B4-F1
#
_cell.length_a   1.000
_cell.length_b   1.000
_cell.length_c   1.000
_cell.angle_alpha   90.00
_cell.angle_beta   90.00
_cell.angle_gamma   90.00
#
_symmetry.space_group_name_H-M   'P 1'
#
loop_
_entity.id
_entity.type
_entity.pdbx_description
1 polymer ?
#
loop_
_entity_poly.entity_id
_entity_poly.type
_entity_poly.pdbx_seq_one_letter_code
_entity_poly.pdbx_strand_id
1 'polypeptide(L)'
;MWSRYVFGGTGLFIPVIFTLLYARIICIFLFQRKYRNTQCYSIMIQMGIAQCQDHCNLAAVTVTFMTVATRAEGILSLALALNRMHVICYLSYPPVVYKILIFIAWGYAVGHYFFYVIPCCALSTMPDILTPIFNFENLYVALSNKVAAIVYGL
;
A
#
# COMPACT_ATOMS: atom_id res chain seq x y z
N MET A 1 31.57 -6.75 6.42
CA MET A 1 30.71 -7.95 6.41
C MET A 1 29.66 -7.94 7.53
N TRP A 2 30.05 -7.72 8.79
CA TRP A 2 29.13 -7.60 9.94
C TRP A 2 27.98 -6.58 9.78
N SER A 3 28.24 -5.41 9.20
CA SER A 3 27.21 -4.38 9.00
C SER A 3 26.02 -4.85 8.14
N ARG A 4 26.22 -5.80 7.21
CA ARG A 4 25.14 -6.32 6.35
C ARG A 4 24.23 -7.29 7.10
N TYR A 5 24.79 -8.14 7.95
CA TYR A 5 24.03 -9.08 8.77
C TYR A 5 23.19 -8.37 9.83
N VAL A 6 23.76 -7.32 10.46
CA VAL A 6 23.02 -6.53 11.45
C VAL A 6 21.85 -5.82 10.78
N PHE A 7 22.08 -5.14 9.65
CA PHE A 7 21.04 -4.39 8.95
C PHE A 7 19.92 -5.30 8.40
N GLY A 8 20.29 -6.43 7.79
CA GLY A 8 19.32 -7.42 7.31
C GLY A 8 18.55 -8.09 8.45
N GLY A 9 19.23 -8.44 9.55
CA GLY A 9 18.60 -9.03 10.73
C GLY A 9 17.59 -8.10 11.38
N THR A 10 17.95 -6.83 11.63
CA THR A 10 17.03 -5.83 12.18
C THR A 10 15.86 -5.56 11.23
N GLY A 11 16.14 -5.51 9.93
CA GLY A 11 15.14 -5.29 8.88
C GLY A 11 14.12 -6.41 8.76
N LEU A 12 14.41 -7.63 9.23
CA LEU A 12 13.44 -8.74 9.29
C LEU A 12 12.73 -8.82 10.64
N PHE A 13 13.47 -8.60 11.73
CA PHE A 13 12.95 -8.82 13.08
C PHE A 13 11.93 -7.78 13.52
N ILE A 14 12.20 -6.50 13.23
CA ILE A 14 11.31 -5.38 13.54
C ILE A 14 9.95 -5.56 12.86
N PRO A 15 9.85 -5.70 11.52
CA PRO A 15 8.57 -5.80 10.85
C PRO A 15 7.76 -6.99 11.37
N VAL A 16 8.37 -8.17 11.55
CA VAL A 16 7.67 -9.37 12.08
C VAL A 16 6.99 -9.11 13.43
N ILE A 17 7.68 -8.45 14.37
CA ILE A 17 7.10 -8.11 15.67
C ILE A 17 5.94 -7.13 15.50
N PHE A 18 6.14 -6.07 14.70
CA PHE A 18 5.10 -5.08 14.44
C PHE A 18 3.90 -5.71 13.73
N THR A 19 4.07 -6.62 12.76
CA THR A 19 2.96 -7.33 12.11
C THR A 19 2.14 -8.13 13.11
N LEU A 20 2.79 -8.84 14.04
CA LEU A 20 2.09 -9.63 15.04
C LEU A 20 1.24 -8.75 15.96
N LEU A 21 1.75 -7.57 16.32
CA LEU A 21 0.99 -6.57 17.09
C LEU A 21 -0.16 -5.97 16.26
N TYR A 22 0.07 -5.61 15.00
CA TYR A 22 -0.95 -5.09 14.10
C TYR A 22 -2.05 -6.12 13.81
N ALA A 23 -1.68 -7.37 13.54
CA ALA A 23 -2.61 -8.47 13.32
C ALA A 23 -3.51 -8.69 14.55
N ARG A 24 -2.97 -8.62 15.76
CA ARG A 24 -3.75 -8.67 17.01
C ARG A 24 -4.78 -7.53 17.08
N ILE A 25 -4.38 -6.31 16.77
CA ILE A 25 -5.26 -5.13 16.79
C ILE A 25 -6.37 -5.27 15.74
N ILE A 26 -6.03 -5.69 14.51
CA ILE A 26 -6.99 -5.93 13.43
C ILE A 26 -7.99 -7.01 13.82
N CYS A 27 -7.53 -8.13 14.39
CA CYS A 27 -8.41 -9.18 14.90
C CYS A 27 -9.40 -8.63 15.92
N ILE A 28 -8.94 -7.84 16.90
CA ILE A 28 -9.83 -7.22 17.90
C ILE A 28 -10.90 -6.34 17.21
N PHE A 29 -10.51 -5.53 16.24
CA PHE A 29 -11.45 -4.68 15.51
C PHE A 29 -12.42 -5.45 14.61
N LEU A 30 -11.99 -6.58 14.04
CA LEU A 30 -12.85 -7.45 13.23
C LEU A 30 -13.90 -8.19 14.08
N PHE A 31 -13.53 -8.67 15.27
CA PHE A 31 -14.43 -9.42 16.15
C PHE A 31 -15.46 -8.54 16.87
N GLN A 32 -15.15 -7.27 17.11
CA GLN A 32 -16.05 -6.37 17.83
C GLN A 32 -16.98 -5.57 16.90
N ARG A 33 -18.25 -5.99 16.85
CA ARG A 33 -19.30 -5.38 16.01
C ARG A 33 -19.52 -3.88 16.25
N LYS A 34 -19.23 -3.40 17.47
CA LYS A 34 -19.34 -1.97 17.85
C LYS A 34 -18.38 -1.09 17.04
N TYR A 35 -17.15 -1.54 16.79
CA TYR A 35 -16.15 -0.77 16.05
C TYR A 35 -16.36 -0.84 14.53
N ARG A 36 -16.94 -1.93 14.04
CA ARG A 36 -17.18 -2.12 12.60
C ARG A 36 -18.25 -1.17 12.03
N ASN A 37 -19.12 -0.61 12.87
CA ASN A 37 -20.17 0.32 12.43
C ASN A 37 -19.65 1.76 12.25
N THR A 38 -18.47 2.07 12.78
CA THR A 38 -17.82 3.37 12.64
C THR A 38 -16.87 3.38 11.45
N GLN A 39 -17.14 4.28 10.50
CA GLN A 39 -16.42 4.36 9.22
C GLN A 39 -14.89 4.49 9.39
N CYS A 40 -14.46 5.35 10.32
CA CYS A 40 -13.07 5.55 10.74
C CYS A 40 -12.31 4.24 10.99
N TYR A 41 -12.92 3.30 11.73
CA TYR A 41 -12.29 2.02 12.04
C TYR A 41 -12.25 1.08 10.84
N SER A 42 -13.23 1.18 9.92
CA SER A 42 -13.21 0.41 8.67
C SER A 42 -12.00 0.77 7.80
N ILE A 43 -11.67 2.07 7.69
CA ILE A 43 -10.44 2.52 7.00
C ILE A 43 -9.20 1.99 7.70
N MET A 44 -9.15 2.07 9.03
CA MET A 44 -7.99 1.64 9.80
C MET A 44 -7.72 0.13 9.63
N ILE A 45 -8.78 -0.68 9.55
CA ILE A 45 -8.68 -2.11 9.23
C ILE A 45 -8.13 -2.31 7.81
N GLN A 46 -8.64 -1.55 6.83
CA GLN A 46 -8.19 -1.64 5.44
C GLN A 46 -6.70 -1.31 5.28
N MET A 47 -6.21 -0.26 5.94
CA MET A 47 -4.79 0.09 5.98
C MET A 47 -3.96 -1.02 6.63
N GLY A 48 -4.42 -1.56 7.76
CA GLY A 48 -3.73 -2.63 8.45
C GLY A 48 -3.61 -3.91 7.63
N ILE A 49 -4.65 -4.26 6.86
CA ILE A 49 -4.60 -5.41 5.94
C ILE A 49 -3.56 -5.18 4.84
N ALA A 50 -3.49 -3.99 4.26
CA ALA A 50 -2.52 -3.66 3.23
C ALA A 50 -1.07 -3.78 3.75
N GLN A 51 -0.81 -3.36 4.99
CA GLN A 51 0.52 -3.46 5.62
C GLN A 51 0.91 -4.91 5.98
N CYS A 52 -0.05 -5.76 6.34
CA CYS A 52 0.22 -7.17 6.66
C CYS A 52 0.61 -8.02 5.45
N GLN A 53 0.15 -7.67 4.24
CA GLN A 53 0.41 -8.45 3.02
C GLN A 53 1.90 -8.47 2.61
N ASP A 54 2.70 -7.55 3.15
CA ASP A 54 4.10 -7.30 2.78
C ASP A 54 5.13 -8.28 3.39
N HIS A 55 4.74 -9.06 4.40
CA HIS A 55 5.69 -9.73 5.28
C HIS A 55 6.13 -11.14 4.83
N CYS A 56 5.58 -11.67 3.74
CA CYS A 56 5.86 -13.03 3.25
C CYS A 56 7.13 -13.17 2.39
N ASN A 57 8.11 -12.25 2.51
CA ASN A 57 9.42 -12.36 1.87
C ASN A 57 9.37 -12.41 0.32
N LEU A 58 8.30 -11.89 -0.28
CA LEU A 58 8.13 -11.77 -1.74
C LEU A 58 8.77 -10.47 -2.25
N ALA A 59 10.03 -10.22 -1.86
CA ALA A 59 10.76 -8.96 -2.01
C ALA A 59 10.56 -8.23 -3.35
N ALA A 60 10.48 -8.98 -4.46
CA ALA A 60 10.26 -8.42 -5.79
C ALA A 60 8.83 -7.89 -6.02
N VAL A 61 7.82 -8.61 -5.52
CA VAL A 61 6.41 -8.22 -5.65
C VAL A 61 6.06 -7.16 -4.60
N THR A 62 6.61 -7.30 -3.39
CA THR A 62 6.35 -6.41 -2.26
C THR A 62 6.81 -4.98 -2.51
N VAL A 63 7.98 -4.75 -3.13
CA VAL A 63 8.45 -3.39 -3.42
C VAL A 63 7.47 -2.63 -4.33
N THR A 64 6.94 -3.30 -5.35
CA THR A 64 5.94 -2.67 -6.24
C THR A 64 4.60 -2.47 -5.53
N PHE A 65 4.19 -3.44 -4.71
CA PHE A 65 2.95 -3.36 -3.93
C PHE A 65 3.00 -2.26 -2.86
N MET A 66 4.11 -2.12 -2.14
CA MET A 66 4.33 -1.08 -1.12
C MET A 66 4.23 0.32 -1.68
N THR A 67 4.74 0.54 -2.89
CA THR A 67 4.63 1.84 -3.55
C THR A 67 3.17 2.19 -3.86
N VAL A 68 2.35 1.21 -4.24
CA VAL A 68 0.92 1.40 -4.48
C VAL A 68 0.14 1.55 -3.17
N ALA A 69 0.47 0.72 -2.17
CA ALA A 69 -0.17 0.71 -0.86
C ALA A 69 0.05 2.01 -0.10
N THR A 70 1.28 2.56 -0.10
CA THR A 70 1.60 3.85 0.55
C THR A 70 0.83 5.01 -0.06
N ARG A 71 0.62 5.02 -1.39
CA ARG A 71 -0.21 6.03 -2.07
C ARG A 71 -1.68 5.91 -1.69
N ALA A 72 -2.21 4.69 -1.63
CA ALA A 72 -3.57 4.43 -1.18
C ALA A 72 -3.76 4.81 0.31
N GLU A 73 -2.76 4.52 1.15
CA GLU A 73 -2.72 4.91 2.56
C GLU A 73 -2.76 6.43 2.73
N GLY A 74 -2.09 7.20 1.88
CA GLY A 74 -2.17 8.66 1.87
C GLY A 74 -3.60 9.17 1.64
N ILE A 75 -4.32 8.61 0.64
CA ILE A 75 -5.70 9.00 0.34
C ILE A 75 -6.65 8.58 1.48
N LEU A 76 -6.46 7.38 2.02
CA LEU A 76 -7.24 6.88 3.15
C LEU A 76 -6.98 7.71 4.43
N SER A 77 -5.75 8.18 4.63
CA SER A 77 -5.38 9.07 5.74
C SER A 77 -6.04 10.44 5.62
N LEU A 78 -6.15 10.96 4.39
CA LEU A 78 -6.93 12.17 4.11
C LEU A 78 -8.42 11.96 4.43
N ALA A 79 -9.01 10.84 4.02
CA ALA A 79 -10.40 10.52 4.34
C ALA A 79 -10.64 10.41 5.86
N LEU A 80 -9.67 9.85 6.59
CA LEU A 80 -9.68 9.79 8.05
C LEU A 80 -9.62 11.19 8.68
N ALA A 81 -8.74 12.05 8.18
CA ALA A 81 -8.58 13.42 8.66
C ALA A 81 -9.86 14.25 8.43
N LEU A 82 -10.49 14.11 7.26
CA LEU A 82 -11.78 14.75 6.96
C LEU A 82 -12.88 14.30 7.92
N ASN A 83 -12.94 12.99 8.22
CA ASN A 83 -13.90 12.47 9.19
C ASN A 83 -13.66 13.03 10.61
N ARG A 84 -12.40 13.22 11.02
CA ARG A 84 -12.09 13.88 12.31
C ARG A 84 -12.43 15.37 12.30
N MET A 85 -12.18 16.06 11.19
CA MET A 85 -12.50 17.48 11.03
C MET A 85 -14.02 17.73 11.07
N HIS A 86 -14.82 16.84 10.47
CA HIS A 86 -16.28 16.88 10.58
C HIS A 86 -16.75 16.87 12.04
N VAL A 87 -16.17 15.99 12.87
CA VAL A 87 -16.52 15.87 14.29
C VAL A 87 -16.10 17.11 15.09
N ILE A 88 -14.92 17.66 14.83
CA ILE A 88 -14.37 18.80 15.60
C ILE A 88 -15.02 20.12 15.17
N CYS A 89 -15.19 20.34 13.88
CA CYS A 89 -15.67 21.60 13.32
C CYS A 89 -17.18 21.64 13.10
N TYR A 90 -17.91 20.57 13.44
CA TYR A 90 -19.35 20.41 13.19
C TYR A 90 -19.75 20.71 11.74
N LEU A 91 -18.84 20.43 10.79
CA LEU A 91 -19.04 20.75 9.39
C LEU A 91 -19.96 19.70 8.76
N SER A 92 -21.22 20.02 8.48
CA SER A 92 -22.16 19.09 7.84
C SER A 92 -21.69 18.72 6.43
N TYR A 93 -21.09 17.53 6.31
CA TYR A 93 -20.61 17.01 5.04
C TYR A 93 -21.44 15.79 4.61
N PRO A 94 -21.84 15.69 3.33
CA PRO A 94 -22.61 14.54 2.89
C PRO A 94 -21.77 13.25 3.03
N PRO A 95 -22.32 12.17 3.60
CA PRO A 95 -21.61 10.90 3.82
C PRO A 95 -21.17 10.21 2.51
N VAL A 96 -21.63 10.72 1.37
CA VAL A 96 -21.30 10.23 0.03
C VAL A 96 -19.83 10.47 -0.30
N VAL A 97 -19.25 11.59 0.12
CA VAL A 97 -17.89 11.94 -0.32
C VAL A 97 -16.84 11.01 0.27
N TYR A 98 -17.05 10.55 1.50
CA TYR A 98 -16.21 9.52 2.10
C TYR A 98 -16.19 8.25 1.25
N LYS A 99 -17.35 7.80 0.78
CA LYS A 99 -17.45 6.62 -0.10
C LYS A 99 -16.72 6.85 -1.42
N ILE A 100 -16.82 8.06 -1.98
CA ILE A 100 -16.11 8.43 -3.21
C ILE A 100 -14.59 8.40 -2.99
N LEU A 101 -14.08 8.94 -1.88
CA LEU A 101 -12.65 8.92 -1.57
C LEU A 101 -12.11 7.51 -1.40
N ILE A 102 -12.84 6.64 -0.69
CA ILE A 102 -12.47 5.22 -0.57
C ILE A 102 -12.47 4.55 -1.94
N PHE A 103 -13.51 4.80 -2.75
CA PHE A 103 -13.60 4.22 -4.09
C PHE A 103 -12.45 4.67 -5.00
N ILE A 104 -12.07 5.95 -4.93
CA ILE A 104 -10.91 6.49 -5.66
C ILE A 104 -9.62 5.86 -5.15
N ALA A 105 -9.43 5.74 -3.83
CA ALA A 105 -8.23 5.15 -3.24
C ALA A 105 -8.03 3.69 -3.71
N TRP A 106 -9.08 2.87 -3.62
CA TRP A 106 -9.04 1.48 -4.05
C TRP A 106 -9.01 1.35 -5.58
N GLY A 107 -9.73 2.19 -6.31
CA GLY A 107 -9.70 2.23 -7.77
C GLY A 107 -8.31 2.57 -8.29
N TYR A 108 -7.62 3.51 -7.65
CA TYR A 108 -6.22 3.84 -7.93
C TYR A 108 -5.30 2.66 -7.60
N ALA A 109 -5.45 2.05 -6.41
CA ALA A 109 -4.61 0.92 -6.00
C ALA A 109 -4.75 -0.27 -6.95
N VAL A 110 -5.99 -0.67 -7.25
CA VAL A 110 -6.32 -1.76 -8.17
C VAL A 110 -5.86 -1.41 -9.58
N GLY A 111 -6.19 -0.22 -10.08
CA GLY A 111 -5.75 0.23 -11.41
C GLY A 111 -4.23 0.18 -11.54
N HIS A 112 -3.51 0.75 -10.58
CA HIS A 112 -2.04 0.75 -10.61
C HIS A 112 -1.46 -0.66 -10.48
N TYR A 113 -2.09 -1.54 -9.69
CA TYR A 113 -1.69 -2.95 -9.60
C TYR A 113 -1.86 -3.67 -10.94
N PHE A 114 -3.03 -3.54 -11.57
CA PHE A 114 -3.32 -4.17 -12.85
C PHE A 114 -2.45 -3.63 -14.00
N PHE A 115 -2.23 -2.32 -14.06
CA PHE A 115 -1.47 -1.69 -15.14
C PHE A 115 0.04 -1.86 -14.99
N TYR A 116 0.58 -1.90 -13.77
CA TYR A 116 2.03 -1.93 -13.56
C TYR A 116 2.54 -3.28 -13.05
N VAL A 117 1.83 -3.96 -12.14
CA VAL A 117 2.34 -5.20 -11.52
C VAL A 117 2.15 -6.40 -12.45
N ILE A 118 0.97 -6.56 -13.05
CA ILE A 118 0.68 -7.69 -13.96
C ILE A 118 1.65 -7.74 -15.16
N PRO A 119 1.97 -6.64 -15.86
CA PRO A 119 2.96 -6.70 -16.94
C PRO A 119 4.41 -6.78 -16.44
N CYS A 120 4.69 -6.43 -15.18
CA CYS A 120 6.04 -6.51 -14.58
C CYS A 120 6.36 -7.85 -13.90
N CYS A 121 5.45 -8.84 -13.89
CA CYS A 121 5.76 -10.20 -13.40
C CYS A 121 6.84 -10.94 -14.23
N ALA A 122 7.44 -10.31 -15.24
CA ALA A 122 8.68 -10.72 -15.89
C ALA A 122 9.94 -10.15 -15.20
N LEU A 123 9.87 -9.84 -13.90
CA LEU A 123 11.00 -9.34 -13.12
C LEU A 123 11.96 -10.50 -12.81
N SER A 124 13.05 -10.60 -13.56
CA SER A 124 14.12 -11.54 -13.26
C SER A 124 14.96 -10.98 -12.12
N THR A 125 14.93 -11.63 -10.96
CA THR A 125 15.79 -11.23 -9.83
C THR A 125 17.16 -11.87 -10.03
N MET A 126 18.17 -11.05 -10.35
CA MET A 126 19.55 -11.50 -10.29
C MET A 126 20.03 -11.42 -8.83
N PRO A 127 20.56 -12.51 -8.25
CA PRO A 127 20.91 -12.58 -6.82
C PRO A 127 22.00 -11.58 -6.39
N ASP A 128 22.78 -11.05 -7.35
CA ASP A 128 23.89 -10.14 -7.06
C ASP A 128 23.49 -8.66 -7.05
N ILE A 129 22.30 -8.32 -7.56
CA ILE A 129 21.86 -6.93 -7.72
C ILE A 129 20.49 -6.78 -7.06
N LEU A 130 20.46 -6.13 -5.89
CA LEU A 130 19.25 -5.88 -5.11
C LEU A 130 18.35 -4.77 -5.69
N THR A 131 18.55 -4.40 -6.95
CA THR A 131 17.72 -3.44 -7.67
C THR A 131 16.91 -4.17 -8.73
N PRO A 132 15.60 -3.91 -8.84
CA PRO A 132 14.79 -4.49 -9.90
C PRO A 132 15.32 -4.00 -11.26
N ILE A 133 15.85 -4.91 -12.08
CA ILE A 133 16.25 -4.60 -13.46
C ILE A 133 15.01 -4.77 -14.33
N PHE A 134 14.56 -3.69 -14.96
CA PHE A 134 13.45 -3.73 -15.89
C PHE A 134 13.91 -4.37 -17.21
N ASN A 135 13.32 -5.50 -17.59
CA ASN A 135 13.49 -6.05 -18.93
C ASN A 135 12.66 -5.22 -19.93
N PHE A 136 13.33 -4.36 -20.69
CA PHE A 136 12.70 -3.50 -21.70
C PHE A 136 12.24 -4.24 -22.97
N GLU A 137 12.49 -5.55 -23.08
CA GLU A 137 12.01 -6.36 -24.20
C GLU A 137 10.49 -6.47 -24.25
N ASN A 138 9.79 -6.24 -23.13
CA ASN A 138 8.35 -6.28 -23.09
C ASN A 138 7.74 -4.96 -23.58
N LEU A 139 7.05 -4.99 -24.74
CA LEU A 139 6.44 -3.83 -25.41
C LEU A 139 5.57 -2.98 -24.47
N TYR A 140 4.90 -3.62 -23.50
CA TYR A 140 4.07 -2.94 -22.51
C TYR A 140 4.86 -2.07 -21.53
N VAL A 141 6.05 -2.51 -21.11
CA VAL A 141 6.93 -1.74 -20.21
C VAL A 141 7.51 -0.54 -20.95
N ALA A 142 7.89 -0.72 -22.22
CA ALA A 142 8.33 0.38 -23.07
C ALA A 142 7.23 1.44 -23.28
N LEU A 143 5.98 1.01 -23.51
CA LEU A 143 4.84 1.93 -23.64
C LEU A 143 4.56 2.66 -22.33
N SER A 144 4.56 1.95 -21.19
CA SER A 144 4.35 2.53 -19.87
C SER A 144 5.41 3.58 -19.54
N ASN A 145 6.70 3.27 -19.77
CA ASN A 145 7.80 4.21 -19.56
C ASN A 145 7.72 5.43 -20.48
N LYS A 146 7.24 5.26 -21.72
CA LYS A 146 7.01 6.39 -22.63
C LYS A 146 5.90 7.32 -22.12
N VAL A 147 4.80 6.76 -21.61
CA VAL A 147 3.72 7.55 -21.00
C VAL A 147 4.24 8.25 -19.72
N ALA A 148 5.00 7.55 -18.89
CA ALA A 148 5.60 8.14 -17.69
C ALA A 148 6.53 9.29 -18.06
N ALA A 149 7.43 9.12 -19.04
CA ALA A 149 8.32 10.18 -19.52
C ALA A 149 7.54 11.42 -19.98
N ILE A 150 6.43 11.24 -20.71
CA ILE A 150 5.56 12.34 -21.15
C ILE A 150 4.90 13.04 -19.95
N VAL A 151 4.41 12.29 -18.96
CA VAL A 151 3.74 12.83 -17.77
C VAL A 151 4.72 13.58 -16.86
N TYR A 152 5.94 13.07 -16.70
CA TYR A 152 6.97 13.67 -15.86
C TYR A 152 7.87 14.68 -16.59
N GLY A 153 7.66 14.89 -17.90
CA GLY A 153 8.38 15.88 -18.71
C GLY A 153 9.87 15.57 -18.88
N LEU A 154 10.22 14.28 -18.93
CA LEU A 154 11.59 13.77 -19.00
C LEU A 154 11.98 13.38 -20.42
#